data_AF-Q9K541-F1
#
_entry.id   AF-Q9K541-F1
#
_cell.length_a   1.000
_cell.length_b   1.000
_cell.length_c   1.000
_cell.angle_alpha   90.00
_cell.angle_beta   90.00
_cell.angle_gamma   90.00
#
_symmetry.space_group_name_H-M   'P 1'
#
loop_
_entity.id
_entity.type
_entity.pdbx_description
1 polymer ?
#
loop_
_entity_poly.entity_id
_entity_poly.type
_entity_poly.pdbx_seq_one_letter_code
_entity_poly.pdbx_strand_id
1 'polypeptide(L)'
;TPHDHRTSRQDPQRGSVGAGRSRTAQRHREDQAGRRAAEQIGERIINVYAKQGFDSIDKSDLRGRFRWMGLYTQREQGYDGSWTGDDNTDKIEAKYFMMRVRSDGKAMSAHTMRTLGQISTEFARDTADISDRENLQLHWIRIEDVPEIWRRLESVGLQTTEACADCPRGIHGSPLAGTRSTRCSIRRPRSRRSSVAP
;
A
#
# COMPACT_ATOMS: atom_id res chain seq x y z
N THR A 1 49.77 -16.82 56.02
CA THR A 1 49.07 -15.69 55.38
C THR A 1 48.42 -16.19 54.10
N PRO A 2 47.11 -16.48 54.07
CA PRO A 2 46.42 -16.81 52.82
C PRO A 2 45.78 -15.53 52.24
N HIS A 3 46.10 -15.24 50.98
CA HIS A 3 45.61 -14.11 50.22
C HIS A 3 44.14 -14.28 49.83
N ASP A 4 43.36 -13.23 50.09
CA ASP A 4 41.92 -13.09 49.86
C ASP A 4 41.64 -12.77 48.38
N HIS A 5 41.02 -13.71 47.65
CA HIS A 5 40.57 -13.50 46.26
C HIS A 5 39.12 -12.98 46.24
N ARG A 6 38.94 -11.66 46.42
CA ARG A 6 37.69 -10.97 46.07
C ARG A 6 37.60 -10.77 44.56
N THR A 7 36.71 -11.52 43.90
CA THR A 7 36.27 -11.28 42.54
C THR A 7 35.42 -10.00 42.49
N SER A 8 35.89 -9.02 41.73
CA SER A 8 35.20 -7.77 41.44
C SER A 8 33.97 -8.03 40.58
N ARG A 9 32.78 -7.81 41.15
CA ARG A 9 31.54 -7.69 40.37
C ARG A 9 31.66 -6.42 39.52
N GLN A 10 31.79 -6.58 38.20
CA GLN A 10 31.70 -5.47 37.26
C GLN A 10 30.24 -5.01 37.16
N ASP A 11 30.00 -3.75 37.48
CA ASP A 11 28.73 -3.05 37.24
C ASP A 11 28.46 -2.98 35.72
N PRO A 12 27.27 -3.37 35.24
CA PRO A 12 26.92 -3.18 33.84
C PRO A 12 26.75 -1.68 33.57
N GLN A 13 27.53 -1.19 32.61
CA GLN A 13 27.55 0.21 32.19
C GLN A 13 26.15 0.74 31.85
N ARG A 14 25.83 1.91 32.41
CA ARG A 14 24.64 2.71 32.13
C ARG A 14 24.56 3.05 30.64
N GLY A 15 23.70 2.35 29.92
CA GLY A 15 23.22 2.77 28.61
C GLY A 15 22.44 4.08 28.72
N SER A 16 22.72 5.00 27.80
CA SER A 16 22.11 6.32 27.67
C SER A 16 20.58 6.27 27.70
N VAL A 17 19.98 6.82 28.75
CA VAL A 17 18.53 7.01 28.87
C VAL A 17 18.13 8.21 27.99
N GLY A 18 17.84 7.95 26.72
CA GLY A 18 17.14 8.88 25.84
C GLY A 18 15.68 8.99 26.25
N ALA A 19 15.18 10.22 26.38
CA ALA A 19 13.85 10.59 26.88
C ALA A 19 12.72 9.67 26.38
N GLY A 20 12.13 8.91 27.30
CA GLY A 20 11.04 7.96 27.03
C GLY A 20 9.75 8.67 26.63
N ARG A 21 9.53 8.87 25.33
CA ARG A 21 8.19 9.00 24.78
C ARG A 21 7.54 7.62 24.80
N SER A 22 6.27 7.53 25.22
CA SER A 22 5.58 6.23 25.20
C SER A 22 5.56 5.68 23.78
N ARG A 23 5.90 4.38 23.62
CA ARG A 23 5.94 3.70 22.32
C ARG A 23 4.62 3.87 21.54
N THR A 24 3.50 4.01 22.25
CA THR A 24 2.17 4.26 21.70
C THR A 24 2.03 5.67 21.09
N ALA A 25 2.54 6.71 21.77
CA ALA A 25 2.50 8.07 21.25
C ALA A 25 3.48 8.30 20.09
N GLN A 26 4.50 7.46 19.96
CA GLN A 26 5.40 7.46 18.81
C GLN A 26 4.72 6.84 17.58
N ARG A 27 4.12 5.66 17.73
CA ARG A 27 3.35 4.98 16.67
C ARG A 27 2.22 5.83 16.11
N HIS A 28 1.41 6.45 16.97
CA HIS A 28 0.33 7.33 16.50
C HIS A 28 0.81 8.54 15.70
N ARG A 29 2.01 9.07 16.00
CA ARG A 29 2.60 10.16 15.24
C ARG A 29 3.13 9.69 13.89
N GLU A 30 3.74 8.51 13.85
CA GLU A 30 4.20 7.85 12.61
C GLU A 30 3.01 7.57 11.69
N ASP A 31 1.90 7.05 12.23
CA ASP A 31 0.66 6.80 11.48
C ASP A 31 0.07 8.08 10.87
N GLN A 32 -0.01 9.17 11.66
CA GLN A 32 -0.51 10.47 11.19
C GLN A 32 0.42 11.11 10.15
N ALA A 33 1.74 10.96 10.32
CA ALA A 33 2.73 11.43 9.35
C ALA A 33 2.58 10.67 8.02
N GLY A 34 2.34 9.36 8.06
CA GLY A 34 2.10 8.54 6.88
C GLY A 34 0.88 8.98 6.08
N ARG A 35 -0.24 9.27 6.75
CA ARG A 35 -1.46 9.78 6.09
C ARG A 35 -1.28 11.14 5.41
N ARG A 36 -0.64 12.08 6.09
CA ARG A 36 -0.35 13.41 5.50
C ARG A 36 0.59 13.29 4.30
N ALA A 37 1.57 12.39 4.36
CA ALA A 37 2.43 12.10 3.23
C ALA A 37 1.67 11.46 2.05
N ALA A 38 0.65 10.64 2.33
CA ALA A 38 -0.24 10.05 1.32
C ALA A 38 -1.08 11.10 0.57
N GLU A 39 -1.64 12.07 1.30
CA GLU A 39 -2.40 13.16 0.69
C GLU A 39 -1.51 14.03 -0.21
N GLN A 40 -0.34 14.42 0.30
CA GLN A 40 0.63 15.23 -0.46
C GLN A 40 1.12 14.52 -1.73
N ILE A 41 1.33 13.19 -1.67
CA ILE A 41 1.78 12.46 -2.86
C ILE A 41 0.66 12.31 -3.88
N GLY A 42 -0.60 12.14 -3.46
CA GLY A 42 -1.75 12.10 -4.36
C GLY A 42 -1.86 13.38 -5.19
N GLU A 43 -1.72 14.54 -4.55
CA GLU A 43 -1.70 15.84 -5.26
C GLU A 43 -0.52 15.96 -6.22
N ARG A 44 0.68 15.52 -5.83
CA ARG A 44 1.87 15.55 -6.68
C ARG A 44 1.74 14.61 -7.89
N ILE A 45 1.13 13.45 -7.70
CA ILE A 45 0.83 12.52 -8.80
C ILE A 45 -0.04 13.22 -9.84
N ILE A 46 -1.13 13.86 -9.43
CA ILE A 46 -2.07 14.53 -10.35
C ILE A 46 -1.43 15.77 -11.00
N ASN A 47 -0.76 16.60 -10.22
CA ASN A 47 -0.34 17.93 -10.67
C ASN A 47 1.02 17.96 -11.36
N VAL A 48 1.92 17.01 -11.04
CA VAL A 48 3.31 16.99 -11.51
C VAL A 48 3.59 15.72 -12.29
N TYR A 49 3.55 14.55 -11.63
CA TYR A 49 4.08 13.32 -12.20
C TYR A 49 3.27 12.79 -13.38
N ALA A 50 1.95 12.86 -13.32
CA ALA A 50 1.08 12.46 -14.43
C ALA A 50 1.24 13.34 -15.68
N LYS A 51 1.81 14.55 -15.54
CA LYS A 51 2.03 15.48 -16.66
C LYS A 51 3.45 15.41 -17.22
N GLN A 52 4.43 15.17 -16.35
CA GLN A 52 5.85 15.15 -16.69
C GLN A 52 6.39 13.74 -16.96
N GLY A 53 5.61 12.70 -16.63
CA GLY A 53 5.92 11.29 -16.90
C GLY A 53 6.81 10.63 -15.85
N PHE A 54 7.12 9.35 -16.06
CA PHE A 54 7.83 8.51 -15.08
C PHE A 54 9.19 9.07 -14.63
N ASP A 55 9.97 9.60 -15.57
CA ASP A 55 11.34 10.06 -15.30
C ASP A 55 11.37 11.34 -14.42
N SER A 56 10.23 12.00 -14.19
CA SER A 56 10.10 13.15 -13.29
C SER A 56 9.94 12.79 -11.81
N ILE A 57 9.71 11.50 -11.51
CA ILE A 57 9.35 11.05 -10.16
C ILE A 57 10.61 10.97 -9.28
N ASP A 58 10.55 11.62 -8.12
CA ASP A 58 11.62 11.49 -7.13
C ASP A 58 11.73 10.06 -6.60
N LYS A 59 12.93 9.50 -6.52
CA LYS A 59 13.15 8.10 -6.10
C LYS A 59 12.64 7.81 -4.68
N SER A 60 12.65 8.80 -3.78
CA SER A 60 12.13 8.64 -2.42
C SER A 60 10.60 8.53 -2.40
N ASP A 61 9.93 9.23 -3.31
CA ASP A 61 8.49 9.10 -3.52
C ASP A 61 8.13 7.77 -4.15
N LEU A 62 8.86 7.40 -5.20
CA LEU A 62 8.61 6.20 -6.00
C LEU A 62 8.63 4.93 -5.14
N ARG A 63 9.65 4.79 -4.28
CA ARG A 63 9.86 3.56 -3.50
C ARG A 63 9.07 3.54 -2.19
N GLY A 64 8.73 4.71 -1.65
CA GLY A 64 8.07 4.84 -0.34
C GLY A 64 6.63 5.33 -0.45
N ARG A 65 6.46 6.58 -0.87
CA ARG A 65 5.17 7.29 -0.76
C ARG A 65 4.12 6.78 -1.74
N PHE A 66 4.51 6.35 -2.94
CA PHE A 66 3.58 5.77 -3.93
C PHE A 66 2.84 4.54 -3.42
N ARG A 67 3.45 3.78 -2.50
CA ARG A 67 2.82 2.63 -1.85
C ARG A 67 1.57 3.05 -1.07
N TRP A 68 1.50 4.25 -0.51
CA TRP A 68 0.29 4.72 0.18
C TRP A 68 -0.91 4.90 -0.76
N MET A 69 -0.64 5.12 -2.05
CA MET A 69 -1.64 5.27 -3.11
C MET A 69 -1.93 3.96 -3.84
N GLY A 70 -1.41 2.83 -3.34
CA GLY A 70 -1.62 1.52 -3.97
C GLY A 70 -0.78 1.27 -5.21
N LEU A 71 0.24 2.10 -5.46
CA LEU A 71 1.14 2.00 -6.62
C LEU A 71 2.47 1.37 -6.21
N TYR A 72 2.87 0.32 -6.92
CA TYR A 72 4.18 -0.31 -6.82
C TYR A 72 4.88 -0.26 -8.16
N THR A 73 6.20 -0.07 -8.15
CA THR A 73 7.00 -0.24 -9.35
C THR A 73 7.00 -1.71 -9.78
N GLN A 74 6.81 -1.93 -11.08
CA GLN A 74 6.86 -3.27 -11.67
C GLN A 74 8.31 -3.65 -11.95
N ARG A 75 8.56 -4.97 -12.02
CA ARG A 75 9.86 -5.49 -12.43
C ARG A 75 10.06 -5.36 -13.94
N GLU A 76 11.24 -4.91 -14.34
CA GLU A 76 11.67 -4.83 -15.74
C GLU A 76 11.85 -6.23 -16.35
N GLN A 77 11.54 -6.35 -17.64
CA GLN A 77 11.62 -7.62 -18.36
C GLN A 77 13.08 -8.02 -18.65
N GLY A 78 13.32 -9.33 -18.82
CA GLY A 78 14.64 -9.85 -19.21
C GLY A 78 15.64 -10.11 -18.07
N TYR A 79 15.30 -9.76 -16.84
CA TYR A 79 16.11 -10.07 -15.65
C TYR A 79 15.59 -11.32 -14.94
N ASP A 80 16.39 -12.38 -14.90
CA ASP A 80 16.07 -13.61 -14.18
C ASP A 80 16.15 -13.46 -12.64
N GLY A 81 15.84 -14.53 -11.91
CA GLY A 81 15.84 -14.53 -10.45
C GLY A 81 17.17 -14.13 -9.79
N SER A 82 18.31 -14.31 -10.47
CA SER A 82 19.64 -14.00 -9.93
C SER A 82 19.88 -12.51 -9.71
N TRP A 83 19.14 -11.65 -10.43
CA TRP A 83 19.23 -10.19 -10.30
C TRP A 83 18.39 -9.63 -9.16
N THR A 84 17.66 -10.47 -8.43
CA THR A 84 16.78 -10.04 -7.35
C THR A 84 17.59 -9.71 -6.10
N GLY A 85 17.77 -8.41 -5.83
CA GLY A 85 18.44 -7.91 -4.65
C GLY A 85 18.43 -6.38 -4.59
N ASP A 86 18.63 -5.83 -3.39
CA ASP A 86 18.56 -4.37 -3.15
C ASP A 86 19.59 -3.60 -3.99
N ASP A 87 20.76 -4.20 -4.23
CA ASP A 87 21.85 -3.63 -5.03
C ASP A 87 21.46 -3.38 -6.50
N ASN A 88 20.49 -4.14 -7.02
CA ASN A 88 20.06 -4.07 -8.42
C ASN A 88 18.74 -3.31 -8.61
N THR A 89 18.21 -2.69 -7.55
CA THR A 89 16.88 -2.05 -7.57
C THR A 89 16.72 -1.07 -8.73
N ASP A 90 17.72 -0.24 -9.00
CA ASP A 90 17.69 0.74 -10.10
C ASP A 90 17.58 0.09 -11.50
N LYS A 91 18.04 -1.15 -11.67
CA LYS A 91 18.02 -1.86 -12.98
C LYS A 91 16.75 -2.66 -13.20
N ILE A 92 16.18 -3.20 -12.13
CA ILE A 92 14.99 -4.05 -12.18
C ILE A 92 13.69 -3.23 -12.05
N GLU A 93 13.78 -1.93 -11.79
CA GLU A 93 12.63 -1.02 -11.66
C GLU A 93 12.16 -0.57 -13.04
N ALA A 94 11.02 -1.09 -13.49
CA ALA A 94 10.41 -0.72 -14.76
C ALA A 94 9.71 0.63 -14.68
N LYS A 95 9.46 1.23 -15.86
CA LYS A 95 8.66 2.47 -16.00
C LYS A 95 7.15 2.30 -15.76
N TYR A 96 6.71 1.08 -15.47
CA TYR A 96 5.31 0.74 -15.28
C TYR A 96 5.00 0.42 -13.82
N PHE A 97 3.74 0.58 -13.46
CA PHE A 97 3.24 0.34 -12.12
C PHE A 97 2.29 -0.86 -12.06
N MET A 98 2.39 -1.59 -10.96
CA MET A 98 1.29 -2.40 -10.45
C MET A 98 0.41 -1.51 -9.56
N MET A 99 -0.88 -1.44 -9.88
CA MET A 99 -1.86 -0.71 -9.10
C MET A 99 -2.82 -1.68 -8.41
N ARG A 100 -2.96 -1.51 -7.09
CA ARG A 100 -3.89 -2.31 -6.28
C ARG A 100 -5.15 -1.52 -5.94
N VAL A 101 -6.28 -2.03 -6.41
CA VAL A 101 -7.61 -1.50 -6.09
C VAL A 101 -8.14 -2.17 -4.83
N ARG A 102 -8.60 -1.36 -3.86
CA ARG A 102 -9.10 -1.81 -2.57
C ARG A 102 -10.60 -2.13 -2.66
N SER A 103 -10.99 -3.34 -2.25
CA SER A 103 -12.39 -3.80 -2.26
C SER A 103 -13.04 -3.91 -0.87
N ASP A 104 -12.24 -4.04 0.22
CA ASP A 104 -12.70 -4.16 1.62
C ASP A 104 -13.80 -5.22 1.86
N GLY A 105 -13.77 -6.33 1.11
CA GLY A 105 -14.80 -7.37 1.20
C GLY A 105 -16.20 -6.88 0.84
N LYS A 106 -16.32 -5.76 0.12
CA LYS A 106 -17.58 -5.28 -0.44
C LYS A 106 -17.99 -6.18 -1.59
N ALA A 107 -19.28 -6.54 -1.61
CA ALA A 107 -19.87 -7.16 -2.79
C ALA A 107 -19.83 -6.16 -3.95
N MET A 108 -19.24 -6.55 -5.07
CA MET A 108 -19.17 -5.71 -6.26
C MET A 108 -20.45 -5.84 -7.09
N SER A 109 -20.95 -4.72 -7.59
CA SER A 109 -22.06 -4.71 -8.54
C SER A 109 -21.56 -5.08 -9.94
N ALA A 110 -22.45 -5.54 -10.82
CA ALA A 110 -22.11 -5.81 -12.22
C ALA A 110 -21.56 -4.56 -12.93
N HIS A 111 -22.05 -3.38 -12.57
CA HIS A 111 -21.54 -2.11 -13.08
C HIS A 111 -20.10 -1.86 -12.63
N THR A 112 -19.81 -2.05 -11.33
CA THR A 112 -18.46 -1.95 -10.76
C THR A 112 -17.48 -2.88 -11.50
N MET A 113 -17.86 -4.14 -11.71
CA MET A 113 -17.04 -5.11 -12.43
C MET A 113 -16.80 -4.71 -13.88
N ARG A 114 -17.81 -4.15 -14.56
CA ARG A 114 -17.68 -3.66 -15.94
C ARG A 114 -16.71 -2.49 -16.04
N THR A 115 -16.77 -1.54 -15.11
CA THR A 115 -15.84 -0.41 -15.04
C THR A 115 -14.41 -0.90 -14.80
N LEU A 116 -14.21 -1.86 -13.88
CA LEU A 116 -12.89 -2.46 -13.64
C LEU A 116 -12.34 -3.18 -14.88
N GLY A 117 -13.18 -3.92 -15.61
CA GLY A 117 -12.81 -4.53 -16.88
C GLY A 117 -12.38 -3.50 -17.93
N GLN A 118 -13.15 -2.42 -18.08
CA GLN A 118 -12.80 -1.33 -19.02
C GLN A 118 -11.46 -0.67 -18.67
N ILE A 119 -11.21 -0.42 -17.38
CA ILE A 119 -9.92 0.11 -16.90
C ILE A 119 -8.78 -0.86 -17.25
N SER A 120 -8.99 -2.16 -17.03
CA SER A 120 -8.00 -3.19 -17.35
C SER A 120 -7.66 -3.20 -18.84
N THR A 121 -8.67 -3.27 -19.70
CA THR A 121 -8.47 -3.34 -21.16
C THR A 121 -7.81 -2.07 -21.72
N GLU A 122 -8.17 -0.89 -21.21
CA GLU A 122 -7.66 0.40 -21.72
C GLU A 122 -6.27 0.76 -21.19
N PHE A 123 -6.03 0.55 -19.89
CA PHE A 123 -4.82 1.05 -19.21
C PHE A 123 -3.86 -0.03 -18.73
N ALA A 124 -4.36 -1.25 -18.50
CA ALA A 124 -3.58 -2.35 -17.91
C ALA A 124 -3.21 -3.45 -18.91
N ARG A 125 -3.36 -3.21 -20.22
CA ARG A 125 -3.15 -4.21 -21.28
C ARG A 125 -3.96 -5.49 -21.06
N ASP A 126 -5.19 -5.32 -20.59
CA ASP A 126 -6.11 -6.42 -20.28
C ASP A 126 -5.65 -7.35 -19.14
N THR A 127 -4.71 -6.88 -18.29
CA THR A 127 -4.27 -7.61 -17.10
C THR A 127 -5.13 -7.29 -15.88
N ALA A 128 -5.64 -8.32 -15.21
CA ALA A 128 -6.47 -8.18 -14.03
C ALA A 128 -6.36 -9.42 -13.13
N ASP A 129 -5.58 -9.29 -12.05
CA ASP A 129 -5.33 -10.39 -11.12
C ASP A 129 -6.10 -10.18 -9.81
N ILE A 130 -6.91 -11.17 -9.44
CA ILE A 130 -7.59 -11.18 -8.14
C ILE A 130 -6.61 -11.71 -7.10
N SER A 131 -6.34 -10.90 -6.07
CA SER A 131 -5.45 -11.30 -4.99
C SER A 131 -6.17 -12.22 -3.99
N ASP A 132 -5.39 -12.96 -3.22
CA ASP A 132 -5.82 -13.74 -2.03
C ASP A 132 -6.47 -12.89 -0.92
N ARG A 133 -6.54 -11.57 -1.11
CA ARG A 133 -7.12 -10.58 -0.20
C ARG A 133 -8.32 -9.86 -0.80
N GLU A 134 -8.97 -10.48 -1.79
CA GLU A 134 -10.19 -9.97 -2.44
C GLU A 134 -9.96 -8.67 -3.22
N ASN A 135 -8.71 -8.22 -3.40
CA ASN A 135 -8.38 -6.99 -4.13
C ASN A 135 -8.09 -7.30 -5.59
N LEU A 136 -8.16 -6.26 -6.43
CA LEU A 136 -7.76 -6.35 -7.83
C LEU A 136 -6.36 -5.73 -8.01
N GLN A 137 -5.49 -6.42 -8.75
CA GLN A 137 -4.18 -5.93 -9.14
C GLN A 137 -4.13 -5.77 -10.66
N LEU A 138 -3.81 -4.56 -11.09
CA LEU A 138 -3.64 -4.19 -12.49
C LEU A 138 -2.15 -3.95 -12.74
N HIS A 139 -1.61 -4.46 -13.84
CA HIS A 139 -0.22 -4.29 -14.23
C HIS A 139 -0.10 -3.36 -15.45
N TRP A 140 1.12 -2.93 -15.78
CA TRP A 140 1.38 -2.07 -16.95
C TRP A 140 0.77 -0.65 -16.89
N ILE A 141 0.38 -0.19 -15.70
CA ILE A 141 -0.16 1.16 -15.55
C ILE A 141 0.95 2.19 -15.71
N ARG A 142 0.70 3.24 -16.49
CA ARG A 142 1.61 4.39 -16.60
C ARG A 142 1.15 5.51 -15.67
N ILE A 143 2.07 6.36 -15.23
CA ILE A 143 1.75 7.41 -14.24
C ILE A 143 0.76 8.45 -14.79
N GLU A 144 0.79 8.67 -16.10
CA GLU A 144 -0.03 9.60 -16.85
C GLU A 144 -1.51 9.21 -16.81
N ASP A 145 -1.79 7.90 -16.76
CA ASP A 145 -3.15 7.36 -16.77
C ASP A 145 -3.78 7.30 -15.36
N VAL A 146 -2.96 7.37 -14.30
CA VAL A 146 -3.42 7.23 -12.91
C VAL A 146 -4.57 8.17 -12.53
N PRO A 147 -4.54 9.48 -12.85
CA PRO A 147 -5.64 10.38 -12.50
C PRO A 147 -6.97 9.98 -13.12
N GLU A 148 -6.96 9.53 -14.38
CA GLU A 148 -8.17 9.09 -15.08
C GLU A 148 -8.71 7.78 -14.47
N ILE A 149 -7.82 6.86 -14.10
CA ILE A 149 -8.21 5.62 -13.44
C ILE A 149 -8.85 5.93 -12.07
N TRP A 150 -8.27 6.83 -11.27
CA TRP A 150 -8.87 7.26 -10.00
C TRP A 150 -10.26 7.85 -10.17
N ARG A 151 -10.45 8.72 -11.17
CA ARG A 151 -11.77 9.28 -11.49
C ARG A 151 -12.81 8.19 -11.79
N ARG A 152 -12.44 7.16 -12.57
CA ARG A 152 -13.33 6.04 -12.89
C ARG A 152 -13.59 5.14 -11.68
N LEU A 153 -12.59 4.88 -10.84
CA LEU A 153 -12.75 4.12 -9.60
C LEU A 153 -13.66 4.84 -8.59
N GLU A 154 -13.50 6.14 -8.45
CA GLU A 154 -14.33 6.98 -7.58
C GLU A 154 -15.81 6.93 -8.01
N SER A 155 -16.08 6.94 -9.32
CA SER A 155 -17.45 6.83 -9.86
C SER A 155 -18.19 5.55 -9.43
N VAL A 156 -17.46 4.48 -9.10
CA VAL A 156 -18.01 3.21 -8.62
C VAL A 156 -17.77 2.97 -7.12
N GLY A 157 -17.29 3.97 -6.40
CA GLY A 157 -17.06 3.93 -4.95
C GLY A 157 -15.88 3.07 -4.51
N LEU A 158 -14.89 2.88 -5.40
CA LEU A 158 -13.63 2.20 -5.13
C LEU A 158 -12.49 3.21 -4.97
N GLN A 159 -11.43 2.79 -4.29
CA GLN A 159 -10.26 3.61 -4.00
C GLN A 159 -8.98 2.76 -4.01
N THR A 160 -7.82 3.39 -4.13
CA THR A 160 -6.50 2.74 -3.99
C THR A 160 -5.74 3.23 -2.76
N THR A 161 -6.29 4.21 -2.04
CA THR A 161 -5.72 4.80 -0.83
C THR A 161 -5.58 3.78 0.29
N GLU A 162 -4.43 3.78 0.96
CA GLU A 162 -4.09 2.84 2.03
C GLU A 162 -4.21 1.36 1.60
N ALA A 163 -4.22 1.06 0.29
CA ALA A 163 -4.21 -0.32 -0.19
C ALA A 163 -2.87 -1.02 0.13
N CYS A 164 -1.82 -0.22 0.29
CA CYS A 164 -0.43 -0.63 0.38
C CYS A 164 0.33 0.32 1.34
N ALA A 165 1.59 0.03 1.65
CA ALA A 165 2.40 0.64 2.73
C ALA A 165 2.03 0.16 4.15
N ASP A 166 2.61 0.83 5.16
CA ASP A 166 2.47 0.58 6.61
C ASP A 166 1.19 1.23 7.14
N CYS A 167 0.05 0.79 6.62
CA CYS A 167 -1.27 1.25 7.01
C CYS A 167 -2.24 0.06 7.12
N PRO A 168 -3.40 0.23 7.76
CA PRO A 168 -4.44 -0.79 7.78
C PRO A 168 -4.87 -1.16 6.35
N ARG A 169 -4.51 -2.37 5.93
CA ARG A 169 -4.84 -2.92 4.61
C ARG A 169 -6.33 -3.21 4.48
N GLY A 170 -6.74 -3.61 3.27
CA GLY A 170 -8.11 -4.03 2.97
C GLY A 170 -8.66 -5.04 3.97
N ILE A 171 -9.87 -4.78 4.46
CA ILE A 171 -10.57 -5.65 5.41
C ILE A 171 -11.17 -6.81 4.63
N HIS A 172 -10.92 -8.05 5.06
CA HIS A 172 -11.50 -9.23 4.41
C HIS A 172 -12.93 -9.44 4.89
N GLY A 173 -13.81 -9.80 3.97
CA GLY A 173 -15.20 -10.13 4.27
C GLY A 173 -15.50 -11.55 3.82
N SER A 174 -16.34 -12.28 4.56
CA SER A 174 -16.84 -13.55 4.01
C SER A 174 -17.60 -13.27 2.71
N PRO A 175 -17.32 -13.97 1.60
CA PRO A 175 -18.03 -13.75 0.33
C PRO A 175 -19.53 -14.09 0.43
N LEU A 176 -19.92 -14.89 1.43
CA LEU A 176 -21.31 -15.27 1.72
C LEU A 176 -21.90 -14.48 2.90
N ALA A 177 -21.26 -13.38 3.32
CA ALA A 177 -21.76 -12.54 4.40
C ALA A 177 -23.15 -11.99 4.06
N GLY A 178 -24.15 -12.39 4.86
CA GLY A 178 -25.55 -12.01 4.71
C GLY A 178 -26.41 -12.93 3.83
N THR A 179 -25.85 -13.97 3.21
CA THR A 179 -26.61 -14.92 2.36
C THR A 179 -26.67 -16.35 2.93
N ARG A 180 -25.75 -16.73 3.83
CA ARG A 180 -25.69 -18.09 4.39
C ARG A 180 -26.58 -18.25 5.64
N SER A 181 -27.48 -19.23 5.62
CA SER A 181 -28.40 -19.60 6.72
C SER A 181 -27.74 -20.33 7.91
N THR A 182 -26.43 -20.54 7.91
CA THR A 182 -25.78 -21.30 8.98
C THR A 182 -25.66 -20.51 10.29
N ARG A 183 -25.72 -21.26 11.39
CA ARG A 183 -25.73 -20.86 12.82
C ARG A 183 -24.83 -19.68 13.24
N CYS A 184 -23.76 -19.37 12.51
CA CYS A 184 -22.95 -18.18 12.70
C CYS A 184 -23.19 -17.20 11.53
N SER A 185 -24.15 -16.29 11.69
CA SER A 185 -24.41 -15.24 10.70
C SER A 185 -23.30 -14.19 10.79
N ILE A 186 -22.31 -14.27 9.92
CA ILE A 186 -21.29 -13.21 9.81
C ILE A 186 -21.98 -11.98 9.24
N ARG A 187 -22.07 -10.93 10.06
CA ARG A 187 -22.56 -9.62 9.61
C ARG A 187 -21.55 -9.07 8.62
N ARG A 188 -22.02 -8.54 7.49
CA ARG A 188 -21.13 -7.82 6.55
C ARG A 188 -20.31 -6.81 7.35
N PRO A 189 -18.97 -6.76 7.17
CA PRO A 189 -18.17 -5.77 7.84
C PRO A 189 -18.79 -4.42 7.52
N ARG A 190 -19.18 -3.68 8.57
CA ARG A 190 -19.45 -2.25 8.37
C ARG A 190 -18.11 -1.70 7.94
N SER A 191 -17.95 -1.36 6.65
CA SER A 191 -16.87 -0.47 6.26
C SER A 191 -17.03 0.71 7.19
N ARG A 192 -16.11 0.88 8.15
CA ARG A 192 -16.05 2.14 8.88
C ARG A 192 -16.04 3.20 7.79
N ARG A 193 -16.91 4.20 7.87
CA ARG A 193 -16.67 5.46 7.16
C ARG A 193 -15.37 6.02 7.74
N SER A 194 -14.25 5.47 7.30
CA SER A 194 -12.91 5.99 7.53
C SER A 194 -12.35 6.57 6.24
N SER A 195 -13.11 6.55 5.14
CA SER A 195 -12.96 7.52 4.07
C SER A 195 -13.63 8.82 4.51
N VAL A 196 -12.92 9.61 5.29
CA VAL A 196 -13.07 11.06 5.23
C VAL A 196 -12.36 11.43 3.93
N ALA A 197 -13.13 11.57 2.85
CA ALA A 197 -12.70 12.42 1.74
C ALA A 197 -12.71 13.88 2.26
N PRO A 198 -11.86 14.78 1.73
CA PRO A 198 -11.55 16.10 2.31
C PRO A 198 -12.78 16.94 2.70
#